data_AF-A0A820PTL1-F1
#
_entry.id   AF-A0A820PTL1-F1
#
_cell.length_a   1.000
_cell.length_b   1.000
_cell.length_c   1.000
_cell.angle_alpha   90.00
_cell.angle_beta   90.00
_cell.angle_gamma   90.00
#
_symmetry.space_group_name_H-M   'P 1'
#
loop_
_entity.id
_entity.type
_entity.pdbx_description
1 polymer ?
#
loop_
_entity_poly.entity_id
_entity_poly.type
_entity_poly.pdbx_seq_one_letter_code
_entity_poly.pdbx_strand_id
1 'polypeptide(L)'
;VVHGIRGFVFDSKTKVPVSGVVIHIHDIEHNVTTYRDGDFFRVLSPGVYDITAERVGYESETKRNIIVTNQSSTYVEFKLKSNDSYNSGPLASTIKEIYDQSKEFIRHRPLCLIS
;
A
#
# COMPACT_ATOMS: atom_id res chain seq x y z
N VAL A 1 -12.81 -24.82 -2.96
CA VAL A 1 -12.30 -24.00 -1.84
C VAL A 1 -11.04 -23.32 -2.31
N VAL A 2 -10.89 -22.02 -2.11
CA VAL A 2 -9.63 -21.33 -2.42
C VAL A 2 -8.81 -21.24 -1.12
N HIS A 3 -7.63 -21.86 -1.14
CA HIS A 3 -6.66 -21.86 -0.03
C HIS A 3 -5.62 -20.75 -0.22
N GLY A 4 -5.00 -20.30 0.87
CA GLY A 4 -3.95 -19.27 0.83
C GLY A 4 -4.15 -18.20 1.89
N ILE A 5 -3.79 -16.97 1.55
CA ILE A 5 -3.94 -15.79 2.41
C ILE A 5 -4.76 -14.71 1.72
N ARG A 6 -5.49 -13.94 2.51
CA ARG A 6 -6.25 -12.78 2.06
C ARG A 6 -6.31 -11.72 3.13
N GLY A 7 -6.57 -10.49 2.76
CA GLY A 7 -6.93 -9.46 3.72
C GLY A 7 -6.68 -8.07 3.19
N PHE A 8 -6.39 -7.16 4.11
CA PHE A 8 -6.28 -5.73 3.84
C PHE A 8 -5.02 -5.13 4.47
N VAL A 9 -4.52 -4.07 3.87
CA VAL A 9 -3.45 -3.24 4.44
C VAL A 9 -3.99 -1.83 4.69
N PHE A 10 -3.77 -1.36 5.91
CA PHE A 10 -4.19 -0.02 6.35
C PHE A 10 -2.99 0.81 6.82
N ASP A 11 -3.12 2.13 6.73
CA ASP A 11 -2.22 3.05 7.39
C ASP A 11 -2.53 3.03 8.89
N SER A 12 -1.51 2.80 9.71
CA SER A 12 -1.67 2.61 11.14
C SER A 12 -2.21 3.86 11.85
N LYS A 13 -1.99 5.06 11.30
CA LYS A 13 -2.41 6.34 11.87
C LYS A 13 -3.75 6.79 11.31
N THR A 14 -3.88 6.86 9.99
CA THR A 14 -5.10 7.40 9.33
C THR A 14 -6.22 6.38 9.23
N LYS A 15 -5.91 5.08 9.37
CA LYS A 15 -6.84 3.96 9.16
C LYS A 15 -7.38 3.85 7.74
N VAL A 16 -6.80 4.57 6.79
CA VAL A 16 -7.17 4.52 5.37
C VAL A 16 -6.52 3.29 4.72
N PRO A 17 -7.20 2.61 3.77
CA PRO A 17 -6.60 1.52 3.03
C PRO A 17 -5.40 1.96 2.19
N VAL A 18 -4.44 1.05 2.02
CA VAL A 18 -3.14 1.33 1.42
C VAL A 18 -2.94 0.46 0.18
N SER A 19 -3.04 1.08 -1.00
CA SER A 19 -2.79 0.43 -2.28
C SER A 19 -1.31 0.36 -2.64
N GLY A 20 -0.92 -0.55 -3.54
CA GLY A 20 0.46 -0.63 -4.01
C GLY A 20 1.46 -1.18 -2.98
N VAL A 21 0.97 -1.86 -1.94
CA VAL A 21 1.81 -2.55 -0.95
C VAL A 21 2.20 -3.90 -1.54
N VAL A 22 3.48 -4.20 -1.56
CA VAL A 22 4.01 -5.49 -1.99
C VAL A 22 3.96 -6.44 -0.80
N ILE A 23 3.28 -7.57 -0.99
CA ILE A 23 3.20 -8.66 -0.02
C ILE A 23 4.21 -9.73 -0.45
N HIS A 24 5.26 -9.85 0.35
CA HIS A 24 6.31 -10.86 0.24
C HIS A 24 5.96 -12.07 1.10
N ILE A 25 6.12 -13.26 0.53
CA ILE A 25 5.99 -14.52 1.25
C ILE A 25 7.41 -15.09 1.28
N HIS A 26 7.98 -15.29 2.48
CA HIS A 26 9.33 -15.81 2.60
C HIS A 26 9.45 -17.15 1.88
N ASP A 27 10.60 -17.35 1.23
CA ASP A 27 10.94 -18.53 0.40
C ASP A 27 10.07 -18.73 -0.86
N ILE A 28 9.24 -17.74 -1.24
CA ILE A 28 8.44 -17.76 -2.48
C ILE A 28 8.67 -16.47 -3.26
N GLU A 29 9.34 -16.55 -4.42
CA GLU A 29 9.65 -15.41 -5.30
C GLU A 29 8.45 -14.94 -6.16
N HIS A 30 7.25 -14.94 -5.58
CA HIS A 30 6.05 -14.48 -6.25
C HIS A 30 5.19 -13.62 -5.32
N ASN A 31 5.50 -12.33 -5.34
CA ASN A 31 4.80 -11.34 -4.54
C ASN A 31 3.41 -11.04 -5.13
N VAL A 32 2.53 -10.47 -4.30
CA VAL A 32 1.27 -9.86 -4.75
C VAL A 32 1.22 -8.41 -4.29
N THR A 33 0.48 -7.58 -5.01
CA THR A 33 0.36 -6.15 -4.69
C THR A 33 -1.07 -5.83 -4.30
N THR A 34 -1.25 -5.02 -3.24
CA THR A 34 -2.59 -4.59 -2.83
C THR A 34 -3.25 -3.71 -3.88
N TYR A 35 -4.57 -3.87 -4.05
CA TYR A 35 -5.36 -3.06 -4.97
C TYR A 35 -5.84 -1.76 -4.30
N ARG A 36 -6.75 -1.02 -4.97
CA ARG A 36 -7.19 0.33 -4.58
C ARG A 36 -7.74 0.40 -3.15
N ASP A 37 -8.44 -0.64 -2.72
CA ASP A 37 -9.07 -0.70 -1.39
C ASP A 37 -8.15 -1.37 -0.36
N GLY A 38 -6.85 -1.49 -0.67
CA GLY A 38 -5.85 -2.12 0.19
C GLY A 38 -6.00 -3.64 0.31
N ASP A 39 -6.91 -4.24 -0.44
CA ASP A 39 -7.16 -5.68 -0.45
C ASP A 39 -6.06 -6.44 -1.20
N PHE A 40 -5.80 -7.67 -0.76
CA PHE A 40 -4.95 -8.62 -1.45
C PHE A 40 -5.45 -10.04 -1.27
N PHE A 41 -5.08 -10.88 -2.24
CA PHE A 41 -5.31 -12.31 -2.19
C PHE A 41 -4.11 -13.05 -2.81
N ARG A 42 -3.66 -14.11 -2.16
CA ARG A 42 -2.60 -14.98 -2.66
C ARG A 42 -2.97 -16.44 -2.39
N VAL A 43 -3.05 -17.24 -3.45
CA VAL A 43 -3.15 -18.71 -3.34
C VAL A 43 -1.83 -19.27 -2.83
N LEU A 44 -1.88 -20.08 -1.77
CA LEU A 44 -0.73 -20.80 -1.21
C LEU A 44 -1.15 -22.19 -0.76
N SER A 45 -0.30 -23.19 -0.98
CA SER A 45 -0.47 -24.51 -0.40
C SER A 45 -0.49 -24.44 1.14
N PRO A 46 -1.03 -25.46 1.83
CA PRO A 46 -0.95 -25.52 3.29
C PRO A 46 0.49 -25.48 3.77
N GLY A 47 0.71 -24.74 4.84
CA GLY A 47 2.03 -24.51 5.38
C GLY A 47 2.01 -23.42 6.43
N VAL A 48 3.20 -23.09 6.90
CA VAL A 48 3.43 -21.99 7.84
C VAL A 48 4.35 -21.01 7.15
N TYR A 49 3.91 -19.75 7.08
CA TYR A 49 4.60 -18.72 6.31
C TYR A 49 4.90 -17.48 7.14
N ASP A 50 6.03 -16.88 6.85
CA ASP A 50 6.36 -15.52 7.27
C ASP A 50 6.06 -14.56 6.12
N ILE A 51 5.28 -13.52 6.40
CA ILE A 51 4.72 -12.63 5.38
C ILE A 51 5.12 -11.20 5.70
N THR A 52 5.71 -10.49 4.74
CA THR A 52 6.11 -9.10 4.89
C THR A 52 5.30 -8.21 3.96
N ALA A 53 4.72 -7.14 4.51
CA ALA A 53 4.09 -6.08 3.75
C ALA A 53 5.04 -4.89 3.64
N GLU A 54 5.38 -4.49 2.41
CA GLU A 54 6.36 -3.44 2.13
C GLU A 54 5.79 -2.41 1.14
N ARG A 55 6.01 -1.12 1.43
CA ARG A 55 5.71 -0.02 0.52
C ARG A 55 6.67 1.14 0.75
N VAL A 56 7.16 1.75 -0.32
CA VAL A 56 7.97 2.98 -0.23
C VAL A 56 7.21 4.05 0.56
N GLY A 57 7.91 4.70 1.49
CA GLY A 57 7.34 5.71 2.39
C GLY A 57 6.63 5.13 3.62
N TYR A 58 6.69 3.82 3.85
CA TYR A 58 6.17 3.14 5.04
C TYR A 58 7.24 2.27 5.70
N GLU A 59 7.11 2.04 7.00
CA GLU A 59 7.81 0.98 7.71
C GLU A 59 7.20 -0.37 7.32
N SER A 60 8.03 -1.32 6.89
CA SER A 60 7.58 -2.68 6.55
C SER A 60 7.13 -3.43 7.81
N GLU A 61 6.07 -4.22 7.69
CA GLU A 61 5.58 -5.07 8.78
C GLU A 61 5.73 -6.55 8.39
N THR A 62 6.29 -7.37 9.27
CA THR A 62 6.38 -8.83 9.08
C THR A 62 5.52 -9.56 10.09
N LYS A 63 4.64 -10.44 9.60
CA LYS A 63 3.85 -11.37 10.41
C LYS A 63 4.40 -12.78 10.25
N ARG A 64 4.78 -13.37 11.38
CA ARG A 64 5.40 -14.70 11.41
C ARG A 64 4.40 -15.80 11.73
N ASN A 65 4.73 -17.01 11.33
CA ASN A 65 3.99 -18.22 11.66
C ASN A 65 2.51 -18.19 11.23
N ILE A 66 2.21 -17.62 10.06
CA ILE A 66 0.87 -17.61 9.51
C ILE A 66 0.54 -18.99 8.95
N ILE A 67 -0.47 -19.64 9.55
CA ILE A 67 -0.90 -20.99 9.18
C ILE A 67 -1.90 -20.91 8.04
N VAL A 68 -1.59 -21.59 6.93
CA VAL A 68 -2.50 -21.79 5.80
C VAL A 68 -2.99 -23.24 5.81
N THR A 69 -4.30 -23.43 5.63
CA THR A 69 -4.93 -24.76 5.58
C THR A 69 -5.59 -25.01 4.23
N ASN A 70 -5.95 -26.26 3.97
CA ASN A 70 -6.72 -26.63 2.76
C ASN A 70 -8.21 -26.26 2.84
N GLN A 71 -8.69 -25.80 3.99
CA GLN A 71 -10.13 -25.63 4.24
C GLN A 71 -10.63 -24.22 3.90
N SER A 72 -9.76 -23.22 3.98
CA SER A 72 -10.09 -21.82 3.69
C SER A 72 -8.82 -20.97 3.52
N SER A 73 -9.00 -19.75 3.04
CA SER A 73 -7.96 -18.73 3.07
C SER A 73 -7.85 -18.11 4.47
N THR A 74 -6.62 -17.96 4.94
CA THR A 74 -6.30 -17.32 6.21
C THR A 74 -6.37 -15.81 6.07
N TYR A 75 -7.13 -15.16 6.94
CA TYR A 75 -7.23 -13.69 6.96
C TYR A 75 -6.01 -13.07 7.65
N VAL A 76 -5.36 -12.11 6.99
CA VAL A 76 -4.21 -11.38 7.50
C VAL A 76 -4.39 -9.89 7.21
N GLU A 77 -4.38 -9.09 8.28
CA GLU A 77 -4.44 -7.63 8.19
C GLU A 77 -3.07 -7.04 8.54
N PHE A 78 -2.61 -6.05 7.77
CA PHE A 78 -1.39 -5.29 8.09
C PHE A 78 -1.72 -3.82 8.40
N LYS A 79 -0.94 -3.20 9.28
CA LYS A 79 -1.06 -1.80 9.69
C LYS A 79 0.30 -1.12 9.54
N LEU A 80 0.56 -0.61 8.35
CA LEU A 80 1.84 0.02 8.04
C LEU A 80 1.91 1.43 8.63
N LYS A 81 3.04 1.77 9.22
CA LYS A 81 3.31 3.12 9.73
C LYS A 81 3.98 3.94 8.65
N SER A 82 3.42 5.10 8.32
CA SER A 82 4.02 6.01 7.34
C SER A 82 5.30 6.63 7.91
N ASN A 83 6.33 6.72 7.07
CA ASN A 83 7.57 7.40 7.40
C ASN A 83 7.32 8.90 7.32
N ASP A 84 7.18 9.56 8.47
CA ASP A 84 6.93 11.00 8.54
C ASP A 84 8.00 11.78 7.74
N SER A 85 9.26 11.35 7.74
CA SER A 85 10.35 11.99 6.98
C SER A 85 10.18 11.95 5.45
N TYR A 86 9.42 10.99 4.90
CA TYR A 86 9.14 10.91 3.46
C TYR A 86 7.97 11.81 3.06
N ASN A 87 6.98 11.98 3.94
CA ASN A 87 5.79 12.79 3.72
C ASN A 87 5.91 14.24 4.21
N SER A 88 6.90 14.54 5.06
CA SER A 88 7.17 15.87 5.61
C SER A 88 8.60 16.37 5.36
N GLY A 89 9.39 15.62 4.60
CA GLY A 89 10.72 16.05 4.17
C GLY A 89 10.66 17.20 3.15
N PRO A 90 11.79 17.90 2.93
CA PRO A 90 11.85 19.07 2.04
C PRO A 90 11.25 18.82 0.65
N LEU A 91 11.43 17.61 0.11
CA LEU A 91 10.91 17.22 -1.20
C LEU A 91 9.39 17.22 -1.27
N ALA A 92 8.70 16.79 -0.20
CA ALA A 92 7.24 16.72 -0.15
C ALA A 92 6.62 18.12 -0.04
N SER A 93 7.23 19.02 0.75
CA SER A 93 6.85 20.43 0.77
C SER A 93 7.07 21.11 -0.58
N THR A 94 8.22 20.88 -1.24
CA THR A 94 8.52 21.46 -2.55
C THR A 94 7.56 20.98 -3.63
N ILE A 95 7.21 19.69 -3.68
CA ILE A 95 6.23 19.16 -4.64
C ILE A 95 4.84 19.77 -4.39
N LYS A 96 4.45 19.94 -3.12
CA LYS A 96 3.17 20.58 -2.76
C LYS A 96 3.14 22.05 -3.19
N GLU A 97 4.22 22.80 -2.98
CA GLU A 97 4.36 24.19 -3.42
C GLU A 97 4.28 24.31 -4.95
N ILE A 98 5.00 23.48 -5.70
CA ILE A 98 4.96 23.47 -7.16
C ILE A 98 3.55 23.17 -7.67
N TYR A 99 2.87 22.20 -7.06
CA TYR A 99 1.49 21.85 -7.44
C TYR A 99 0.51 22.99 -7.14
N ASP A 100 0.58 23.59 -5.96
CA ASP A 100 -0.29 24.70 -5.55
C ASP A 100 -0.04 25.94 -6.44
N GLN A 101 1.22 26.25 -6.77
CA GLN A 101 1.59 27.30 -7.74
C GLN A 101 1.05 27.02 -9.14
N SER A 102 1.13 25.77 -9.61
CA SER A 102 0.61 25.39 -10.92
C SER A 102 -0.91 25.58 -11.00
N LYS A 103 -1.63 25.29 -9.91
CA LYS A 103 -3.08 25.51 -9.81
C LYS A 103 -3.46 26.97 -9.85
N GLU A 104 -2.71 27.85 -9.18
CA GLU A 104 -2.93 29.29 -9.26
C GLU A 104 -2.67 29.82 -10.67
N PHE A 105 -1.60 29.35 -11.33
CA PHE A 105 -1.29 29.74 -12.70
C PHE A 105 -2.38 29.34 -13.69
N ILE A 106 -2.97 28.15 -13.53
CA ILE A 106 -4.08 27.68 -14.38
C ILE A 106 -5.37 28.47 -14.11
N ARG A 107 -5.66 28.82 -12.86
CA ARG A 107 -6.86 29.62 -12.51
C ARG A 107 -6.81 31.05 -13.03
N HIS A 108 -5.62 31.61 -13.21
CA HIS A 108 -5.43 33.01 -13.63
C HIS A 108 -5.09 33.18 -15.11
N ARG A 109 -5.20 32.13 -15.93
CA ARG A 109 -5.18 32.30 -17.40
C ARG A 109 -6.58 32.75 -17.87
N PRO A 110 -6.77 34.00 -18.31
CA PRO A 110 -7.99 34.35 -19.03
C PRO A 110 -8.04 33.48 -20.30
N LEU A 111 -9.17 32.82 -20.56
CA LEU A 111 -9.45 32.30 -21.89
C LEU A 111 -9.39 33.51 -22.83
N CYS A 112 -8.31 33.62 -23.59
CA CYS A 112 -8.25 34.58 -24.67
C CYS A 112 -9.34 34.15 -25.67
N LEU A 113 -10.46 34.88 -25.68
CA LEU A 113 -11.48 34.77 -26.70
C LEU A 113 -10.79 35.01 -28.04
N ILE A 114 -10.72 33.96 -28.85
CA ILE A 114 -10.32 34.06 -30.25
C ILE A 114 -11.50 34.77 -30.93
N SER A 115 -11.31 36.06 -31.24
CA SER A 115 -12.19 36.88 -32.06
C SER A 115 -12.18 36.41 -33.52
#